data_AF-A0A412PR38-F1
#
_entry.id   AF-A0A412PR38-F1
#
_cell.length_a   1.000
_cell.length_b   1.000
_cell.length_c   1.000
_cell.angle_alpha   90.00
_cell.angle_beta   90.00
_cell.angle_gamma   90.00
#
_symmetry.space_group_name_H-M   'P 1'
#
loop_
_entity.id
_entity.type
_entity.pdbx_description
1 polymer ?
#
loop_
_entity_poly.entity_id
_entity_poly.type
_entity_poly.pdbx_seq_one_letter_code
_entity_poly.pdbx_strand_id
1 'polypeptide(L)'
;MLGGVAYNWKNKDNSPLAESKHKGILSKNNEYIALHTDEKGNELTSNLEKVLISGNKSNTRGGGIGSNGTVTIGTEGTTSVSVEKKWIDDNNVNQKHPESVTVKLIANIENKEYEIENRQLSEKNNWKTTFTDLPTKAGEKDITYSIKEVKVDGYTGKITGTAKDGFIVTNTRTPEKTSIQVTKAWEDGNNQDGKRPNSVKIKLLADGKEVSGKTLTLTKANSWTGSFTDLDEYKDGKKIEYTIKEDSVGKGYVSVITGSMKEGYKVTNTREPEKIKVEGKKTWNDKNNQDGKRPEEITINLLKNGTKIDSKVVKKSDDWKWKFEGLDKYENGQEITYTISEEAVEGYSTEINGYDVKNSYTPEKTSIQVTKAWEDGNNQDGKRPNSVKIKLLADGKEVSGKILTLTKANNWTGTFTDLDEYKAGKKIEYTVKEEAVGNGYTSVVTGTAQDGYVVTNVRTPNVPPEKPNKELPKTGDGMNLSLYGWLVLISGSLLLLIGYIRKKYIK
;
A
#
# COMPACT_ATOMS: atom_id res chain seq x y z
N MET A 1 -38.49 55.59 -72.33
CA MET A 1 -38.40 56.33 -71.05
C MET A 1 -37.35 55.62 -70.21
N LEU A 2 -36.16 56.19 -70.08
CA LEU A 2 -35.18 55.80 -69.06
C LEU A 2 -34.35 57.05 -68.74
N GLY A 3 -34.28 57.39 -67.46
CA GLY A 3 -33.61 58.58 -66.94
C GLY A 3 -34.14 58.90 -65.55
N GLY A 4 -33.43 58.41 -64.53
CA GLY A 4 -33.71 58.54 -63.10
C GLY A 4 -33.54 59.97 -62.57
N VAL A 5 -34.43 60.86 -62.98
CA VAL A 5 -34.84 62.02 -62.20
C VAL A 5 -36.35 62.00 -62.14
N ALA A 6 -36.92 62.25 -60.97
CA ALA A 6 -38.37 62.28 -60.79
C ALA A 6 -38.97 63.23 -61.83
N TYR A 7 -39.66 62.65 -62.83
CA TYR A 7 -40.54 63.44 -63.67
C TYR A 7 -41.52 64.13 -62.71
N ASN A 8 -41.64 65.44 -62.82
CA ASN A 8 -42.55 66.23 -62.00
C ASN A 8 -43.96 65.99 -62.53
N TRP A 9 -44.45 64.75 -62.38
CA TRP A 9 -45.77 64.31 -62.81
C TRP A 9 -46.77 65.21 -62.13
N LYS A 10 -47.67 65.78 -62.90
CA LYS A 10 -48.69 66.67 -62.37
C LYS A 10 -50.06 66.10 -62.67
N ASN A 11 -50.99 66.29 -61.74
CA ASN A 11 -52.41 66.11 -62.01
C ASN A 11 -52.86 67.13 -63.08
N LYS A 12 -54.07 66.96 -63.62
CA LYS A 12 -54.63 67.88 -64.64
C LYS A 12 -54.73 69.33 -64.16
N ASP A 13 -54.76 69.57 -62.85
CA ASP A 13 -54.76 70.88 -62.22
C ASP A 13 -53.34 71.46 -61.98
N ASN A 14 -52.32 70.82 -62.56
CA ASN A 14 -50.90 71.17 -62.43
C ASN A 14 -50.29 70.96 -61.03
N SER A 15 -51.02 70.37 -60.07
CA SER A 15 -50.45 69.97 -58.77
C SER A 15 -49.51 68.76 -58.91
N PRO A 16 -48.41 68.68 -58.14
CA PRO A 16 -47.53 67.51 -58.15
C PRO A 16 -48.31 66.23 -57.81
N LEU A 17 -48.16 65.20 -58.63
CA LEU A 17 -48.69 63.87 -58.38
C LEU A 17 -47.91 63.27 -57.21
N ALA A 18 -48.63 62.92 -56.14
CA ALA A 18 -48.02 62.33 -54.96
C ALA A 18 -47.29 61.04 -55.31
N GLU A 19 -46.07 60.88 -54.77
CA GLU A 19 -45.15 59.77 -55.08
C GLU A 19 -45.78 58.39 -54.77
N SER A 20 -46.65 58.32 -53.76
CA SER A 20 -47.45 57.13 -53.41
C SER A 20 -48.41 56.64 -54.51
N LYS A 21 -48.65 57.48 -55.54
CA LYS A 21 -49.48 57.16 -56.70
C LYS A 21 -48.67 56.72 -57.93
N HIS A 22 -47.35 56.78 -57.89
CA HIS A 22 -46.49 56.25 -58.97
C HIS A 22 -46.49 54.71 -58.91
N LYS A 23 -47.37 54.06 -59.68
CA LYS A 23 -47.46 52.58 -59.73
C LYS A 23 -47.61 52.10 -61.18
N GLY A 24 -46.86 51.04 -61.53
CA GLY A 24 -47.07 50.27 -62.76
C GLY A 24 -47.58 48.87 -62.41
N ILE A 25 -48.59 48.39 -63.14
CA ILE A 25 -49.12 47.02 -63.02
C ILE A 25 -48.84 46.30 -64.35
N LEU A 26 -48.21 45.13 -64.28
CA LEU A 26 -47.98 44.31 -65.47
C LEU A 26 -49.29 43.69 -65.94
N SER A 27 -49.67 43.96 -67.18
CA SER A 27 -50.96 43.56 -67.77
C SER A 27 -51.17 42.05 -67.86
N LYS A 28 -50.10 41.24 -67.82
CA LYS A 28 -50.20 39.79 -67.98
C LYS A 28 -50.54 39.06 -66.69
N ASN A 29 -50.09 39.56 -65.54
CA ASN A 29 -50.16 38.85 -64.25
C ASN A 29 -50.68 39.71 -63.07
N ASN A 30 -50.98 41.00 -63.30
CA ASN A 30 -51.43 41.93 -62.27
C ASN A 30 -50.43 42.17 -61.11
N GLU A 31 -49.15 41.86 -61.32
CA GLU A 31 -48.07 42.11 -60.36
C GLU A 31 -47.63 43.58 -60.36
N TYR A 32 -47.24 44.07 -59.19
CA TYR A 32 -46.74 45.42 -58.98
C TYR A 32 -45.24 45.51 -59.24
N ILE A 33 -44.82 46.47 -60.08
CA ILE A 33 -43.41 46.89 -60.17
C ILE A 33 -43.25 48.13 -59.28
N ALA A 34 -42.47 48.00 -58.21
CA ALA A 34 -42.05 49.15 -57.41
C ALA A 34 -40.98 49.94 -58.20
N LEU A 35 -41.08 51.27 -58.21
CA LEU A 35 -40.15 52.17 -58.91
C LEU A 35 -38.83 52.41 -58.16
N HIS A 36 -38.72 51.93 -56.91
CA HIS A 36 -37.54 52.10 -56.08
C HIS A 36 -37.05 50.75 -55.58
N THR A 37 -35.76 50.48 -55.77
CA THR A 37 -35.04 49.44 -55.04
C THR A 37 -34.71 49.92 -53.63
N ASP A 38 -34.27 49.02 -52.74
CA ASP A 38 -33.79 49.44 -51.42
C ASP A 38 -32.62 50.44 -51.53
N GLU A 39 -32.32 51.14 -50.44
CA GLU A 39 -31.32 52.22 -50.41
C GLU A 39 -29.95 51.75 -50.94
N LYS A 40 -29.60 50.49 -50.68
CA LYS A 40 -28.37 49.84 -51.15
C LYS A 40 -28.40 49.56 -52.66
N GLY A 41 -29.54 49.12 -53.19
CA GLY A 41 -29.79 48.95 -54.62
C GLY A 41 -29.73 50.28 -55.38
N ASN A 42 -30.26 51.35 -54.80
CA ASN A 42 -30.20 52.68 -55.39
C ASN A 42 -28.76 53.25 -55.39
N GLU A 43 -28.00 53.03 -54.30
CA GLU A 43 -26.58 53.39 -54.22
C GLU A 43 -25.74 52.59 -55.25
N LEU A 44 -25.96 51.29 -55.34
CA LEU A 44 -25.31 50.42 -56.34
C LEU A 44 -25.60 50.87 -57.77
N THR A 45 -26.87 51.10 -58.09
CA THR A 45 -27.32 51.56 -59.41
C THR A 45 -26.68 52.91 -59.76
N SER A 46 -26.66 53.85 -58.81
CA SER A 46 -26.04 55.18 -59.00
C SER A 46 -24.53 55.14 -59.20
N ASN A 47 -23.85 54.15 -58.64
CA ASN A 47 -22.39 53.99 -58.74
C ASN A 47 -21.95 53.14 -59.95
N LEU A 48 -22.78 52.20 -60.40
CA LEU A 48 -22.42 51.19 -61.40
C LEU A 48 -23.01 51.45 -62.79
N GLU A 49 -24.17 52.09 -62.90
CA GLU A 49 -24.81 52.26 -64.21
C GLU A 49 -24.25 53.45 -65.00
N LYS A 50 -23.95 53.21 -66.27
CA LYS A 50 -23.79 54.23 -67.30
C LYS A 50 -24.80 53.97 -68.41
N VAL A 51 -25.41 55.04 -68.92
CA VAL A 51 -26.09 55.00 -70.21
C VAL A 51 -25.09 55.53 -71.25
N LEU A 52 -24.55 54.62 -72.04
CA LEU A 52 -23.65 54.96 -73.15
C LEU A 52 -24.49 55.15 -74.40
N ILE A 53 -24.42 56.35 -74.94
CA ILE A 53 -25.09 56.74 -76.17
C ILE A 53 -23.99 56.99 -77.20
N SER A 54 -23.86 56.09 -78.18
CA SER A 54 -22.80 56.16 -79.17
C SER A 54 -23.31 55.89 -80.59
N GLY A 55 -22.54 56.28 -81.60
CA GLY A 55 -22.88 56.07 -83.00
C GLY A 55 -24.06 56.92 -83.53
N ASN A 56 -24.61 57.83 -82.72
CA ASN A 56 -25.71 58.69 -83.15
C ASN A 56 -25.27 59.69 -84.23
N LYS A 57 -25.89 59.62 -85.40
CA LYS A 57 -25.81 60.65 -86.45
C LYS A 57 -27.21 61.08 -86.87
N SER A 58 -27.44 62.39 -86.95
CA SER A 58 -28.73 62.96 -87.41
C SER A 58 -28.48 63.94 -88.55
N ASN A 59 -29.18 63.77 -89.68
CA ASN A 59 -29.07 64.68 -90.83
C ASN A 59 -30.08 65.86 -90.77
N THR A 60 -31.14 65.78 -89.96
CA THR A 60 -32.07 66.90 -89.67
C THR A 60 -32.46 66.91 -88.19
N ARG A 61 -33.00 68.03 -87.69
CA ARG A 61 -33.35 68.22 -86.27
C ARG A 61 -34.55 67.34 -85.89
N GLY A 62 -34.38 66.49 -84.88
CA GLY A 62 -35.45 65.69 -84.27
C GLY A 62 -35.39 64.21 -84.66
N GLY A 63 -34.64 63.42 -83.90
CA GLY A 63 -34.69 61.96 -83.93
C GLY A 63 -34.44 61.43 -82.52
N GLY A 64 -35.32 60.57 -82.01
CA GLY A 64 -35.19 60.00 -80.68
C GLY A 64 -33.90 59.21 -80.53
N ILE A 65 -33.28 59.26 -79.35
CA ILE A 65 -32.00 58.60 -79.01
C ILE A 65 -31.98 57.10 -79.36
N GLY A 66 -33.14 56.42 -79.40
CA GLY A 66 -33.26 55.00 -79.76
C GLY A 66 -33.46 54.70 -81.26
N SER A 67 -33.51 55.71 -82.12
CA SER A 67 -33.86 55.53 -83.55
C SER A 67 -32.67 55.75 -84.50
N ASN A 68 -31.57 56.35 -84.04
CA ASN A 68 -30.49 56.87 -84.92
C ASN A 68 -29.07 56.46 -84.49
N GLY A 69 -28.95 55.48 -83.59
CA GLY A 69 -27.69 54.93 -83.08
C GLY A 69 -27.97 53.89 -82.00
N THR A 70 -26.99 53.61 -81.14
CA THR A 70 -27.09 52.55 -80.13
C THR A 70 -27.19 53.13 -78.73
N VAL A 71 -28.15 52.61 -77.95
CA VAL A 71 -28.24 52.85 -76.51
C VAL A 71 -27.80 51.58 -75.81
N THR A 72 -26.65 51.64 -75.13
CA THR A 72 -26.20 50.55 -74.26
C THR A 72 -26.39 51.01 -72.82
N ILE A 73 -27.19 50.27 -72.07
CA ILE A 73 -27.33 50.43 -70.62
C ILE A 73 -26.30 49.49 -70.01
N GLY A 74 -25.24 50.04 -69.40
CA GLY A 74 -24.12 49.28 -68.85
C GLY A 74 -22.73 49.83 -69.23
N THR A 75 -21.72 48.98 -69.23
CA THR A 75 -20.32 49.33 -69.55
C THR A 75 -19.87 48.66 -70.86
N GLU A 76 -18.89 49.21 -71.58
CA GLU A 76 -18.42 48.64 -72.87
C GLU A 76 -17.66 47.31 -72.72
N GLY A 77 -17.42 46.84 -71.48
CA GLY A 77 -16.79 45.56 -71.21
C GLY A 77 -17.49 44.83 -70.07
N THR A 78 -17.94 43.61 -70.34
CA THR A 78 -18.41 42.69 -69.30
C THR A 78 -17.35 41.63 -69.01
N THR A 79 -17.36 41.11 -67.80
CA THR A 79 -16.56 39.96 -67.38
C THR A 79 -17.47 38.89 -66.75
N SER A 80 -16.88 37.74 -66.46
CA SER A 80 -17.54 36.69 -65.70
C SER A 80 -16.62 36.20 -64.59
N VAL A 81 -17.21 35.79 -63.47
CA VAL A 81 -16.49 35.25 -62.32
C VAL A 81 -17.04 33.85 -62.04
N SER A 82 -16.21 32.84 -62.27
CA SER A 82 -16.53 31.45 -61.95
C SER A 82 -16.14 31.11 -60.52
N VAL A 83 -16.96 30.31 -59.84
CA VAL A 83 -16.71 29.82 -58.48
C VAL A 83 -16.95 28.32 -58.44
N GLU A 84 -15.97 27.59 -57.91
CA GLU A 84 -16.05 26.15 -57.62
C GLU A 84 -15.93 25.92 -56.12
N LYS A 85 -16.77 25.05 -55.58
CA LYS A 85 -16.69 24.59 -54.19
C LYS A 85 -16.02 23.22 -54.13
N LYS A 86 -15.03 23.10 -53.23
CA LYS A 86 -14.34 21.86 -52.89
C LYS A 86 -14.51 21.54 -51.41
N TRP A 87 -14.61 20.25 -51.11
CA TRP A 87 -14.68 19.73 -49.76
C TRP A 87 -13.41 18.92 -49.46
N ILE A 88 -12.82 19.14 -48.28
CA ILE A 88 -11.74 18.32 -47.71
C ILE A 88 -12.32 17.69 -46.44
N ASP A 89 -13.02 16.58 -46.62
CA ASP A 89 -13.86 15.94 -45.59
C ASP A 89 -13.97 14.41 -45.76
N ASP A 90 -12.91 13.77 -46.25
CA ASP A 90 -12.79 12.31 -46.38
C ASP A 90 -13.96 11.63 -47.13
N ASN A 91 -14.41 12.21 -48.26
CA ASN A 91 -15.52 11.69 -49.08
C ASN A 91 -16.85 11.55 -48.32
N ASN A 92 -17.12 12.44 -47.38
CA ASN A 92 -18.43 12.53 -46.73
C ASN A 92 -18.85 11.26 -45.97
N VAL A 93 -17.89 10.55 -45.36
CA VAL A 93 -18.18 9.43 -44.46
C VAL A 93 -18.89 10.01 -43.22
N ASN A 94 -20.16 9.64 -43.04
CA ASN A 94 -21.11 9.98 -41.95
C ASN A 94 -22.23 11.01 -42.22
N GLN A 95 -22.43 11.50 -43.46
CA GLN A 95 -23.47 12.52 -43.83
C GLN A 95 -23.29 13.89 -43.13
N LYS A 96 -23.39 15.04 -43.77
CA LYS A 96 -23.38 15.49 -45.16
C LYS A 96 -22.79 16.89 -45.04
N HIS A 97 -21.81 17.28 -45.86
CA HIS A 97 -21.61 18.71 -46.07
C HIS A 97 -22.98 19.35 -46.36
N PRO A 98 -23.30 20.54 -45.81
CA PRO A 98 -24.64 21.11 -45.85
C PRO A 98 -25.24 21.03 -47.26
N GLU A 99 -26.56 20.85 -47.38
CA GLU A 99 -27.21 20.63 -48.68
C GLU A 99 -26.88 21.72 -49.71
N SER A 100 -26.61 22.93 -49.24
CA SER A 100 -26.01 23.99 -50.01
C SER A 100 -25.13 24.90 -49.15
N VAL A 101 -24.23 25.64 -49.81
CA VAL A 101 -23.51 26.77 -49.22
C VAL A 101 -23.81 28.04 -50.00
N THR A 102 -23.78 29.19 -49.32
CA THR A 102 -24.00 30.49 -49.96
C THR A 102 -22.69 31.19 -50.20
N VAL A 103 -22.39 31.49 -51.47
CA VAL A 103 -21.30 32.38 -51.86
C VAL A 103 -21.82 33.75 -52.23
N LYS A 104 -21.09 34.78 -51.84
CA LYS A 104 -21.39 36.19 -52.07
C LYS A 104 -20.36 36.77 -53.03
N LEU A 105 -20.82 37.37 -54.11
CA LEU A 105 -19.99 38.16 -55.02
C LEU A 105 -19.83 39.57 -54.47
N ILE A 106 -18.57 39.97 -54.27
CA ILE A 106 -18.22 41.29 -53.76
C ILE A 106 -17.52 42.08 -54.87
N ALA A 107 -18.06 43.24 -55.23
CA ALA A 107 -17.36 44.23 -56.05
C ALA A 107 -16.53 45.14 -55.14
N ASN A 108 -15.27 45.34 -55.51
CA ASN A 108 -14.33 46.18 -54.77
C ASN A 108 -13.99 47.39 -55.65
N ILE A 109 -14.33 48.59 -55.17
CA ILE A 109 -14.13 49.86 -55.86
C ILE A 109 -13.49 50.82 -54.86
N GLU A 110 -12.26 51.28 -55.14
CA GLU A 110 -11.53 52.23 -54.27
C GLU A 110 -11.55 51.84 -52.78
N ASN A 111 -11.27 50.57 -52.49
CA ASN A 111 -11.26 50.00 -51.13
C ASN A 111 -12.62 49.96 -50.42
N LYS A 112 -13.73 50.17 -51.12
CA LYS A 112 -15.08 49.88 -50.63
C LYS A 112 -15.57 48.57 -51.23
N GLU A 113 -16.21 47.76 -50.38
CA GLU A 113 -16.80 46.48 -50.75
C GLU A 113 -18.31 46.61 -50.91
N TYR A 114 -18.83 46.08 -52.01
CA TYR A 114 -20.25 46.06 -52.32
C TYR A 114 -20.69 44.62 -52.58
N GLU A 115 -21.61 44.11 -51.76
CA GLU A 115 -22.25 42.81 -52.01
C GLU A 115 -23.24 42.95 -53.17
N ILE A 116 -22.95 42.26 -54.28
CA ILE A 116 -23.68 42.40 -55.55
C ILE A 116 -24.76 41.34 -55.68
N GLU A 117 -24.36 40.08 -55.51
CA GLU A 117 -25.24 38.93 -55.74
C GLU A 117 -24.80 37.77 -54.86
N ASN A 118 -25.77 36.97 -54.41
CA ASN A 118 -25.53 35.75 -53.64
C ASN A 118 -26.04 34.54 -54.41
N ARG A 119 -25.31 33.42 -54.38
CA ARG A 119 -25.70 32.17 -55.01
C ARG A 119 -25.52 30.97 -54.09
N GLN A 120 -26.42 30.01 -54.23
CA GLN A 120 -26.30 28.70 -53.59
C GLN A 120 -25.47 27.77 -54.47
N LEU A 121 -24.46 27.13 -53.88
CA LEU A 121 -23.73 25.99 -54.46
C LEU A 121 -24.23 24.71 -53.78
N SER A 122 -24.55 23.69 -54.57
CA SER A 122 -25.09 22.41 -54.09
C SER A 122 -24.78 21.30 -55.09
N GLU A 123 -25.15 20.05 -54.78
CA GLU A 123 -25.07 18.95 -55.74
C GLU A 123 -25.83 19.24 -57.05
N LYS A 124 -26.96 19.97 -56.98
CA LYS A 124 -27.80 20.29 -58.16
C LYS A 124 -27.06 21.10 -59.23
N ASN A 125 -26.06 21.90 -58.85
CA ASN A 125 -25.24 22.67 -59.78
C ASN A 125 -23.78 22.19 -59.81
N ASN A 126 -23.54 20.94 -59.41
CA ASN A 126 -22.21 20.35 -59.33
C ASN A 126 -21.23 21.21 -58.54
N TRP A 127 -21.72 21.90 -57.50
CA TRP A 127 -20.93 22.78 -56.64
C TRP A 127 -20.21 23.91 -57.41
N LYS A 128 -20.78 24.36 -58.54
CA LYS A 128 -20.22 25.39 -59.41
C LYS A 128 -21.25 26.47 -59.75
N THR A 129 -20.79 27.69 -59.92
CA THR A 129 -21.57 28.78 -60.50
C THR A 129 -20.67 29.77 -61.24
N THR A 130 -21.25 30.53 -62.16
CA THR A 130 -20.54 31.60 -62.87
C THR A 130 -21.42 32.84 -62.90
N PHE A 131 -20.97 33.91 -62.24
CA PHE A 131 -21.58 35.23 -62.35
C PHE A 131 -21.20 35.82 -63.71
N THR A 132 -22.18 36.17 -64.57
CA THR A 132 -21.95 36.69 -65.92
C THR A 132 -22.35 38.15 -66.01
N ASP A 133 -21.98 38.80 -67.12
CA ASP A 133 -22.41 40.16 -67.47
C ASP A 133 -22.03 41.21 -66.41
N LEU A 134 -20.91 40.96 -65.72
CA LEU A 134 -20.41 41.82 -64.64
C LEU A 134 -19.67 43.02 -65.23
N PRO A 135 -19.96 44.26 -64.81
CA PRO A 135 -19.25 45.44 -65.32
C PRO A 135 -17.78 45.42 -64.92
N THR A 136 -16.89 45.83 -65.82
CA THR A 136 -15.47 45.96 -65.48
C THR A 136 -15.12 47.32 -64.87
N LYS A 137 -16.01 48.32 -64.97
CA LYS A 137 -15.79 49.69 -64.48
C LYS A 137 -17.01 50.29 -63.78
N ALA A 138 -16.78 51.10 -62.75
CA ALA A 138 -17.77 51.94 -62.08
C ALA A 138 -17.36 53.40 -62.31
N GLY A 139 -18.04 54.13 -63.21
CA GLY A 139 -17.48 55.42 -63.65
C GLY A 139 -16.22 55.21 -64.51
N GLU A 140 -15.13 55.88 -64.13
CA GLU A 140 -13.79 55.68 -64.72
C GLU A 140 -12.94 54.65 -63.93
N LYS A 141 -13.46 54.17 -62.79
CA LYS A 141 -12.72 53.34 -61.84
C LYS A 141 -12.88 51.86 -62.20
N ASP A 142 -11.81 51.10 -62.08
CA ASP A 142 -11.84 49.66 -62.32
C ASP A 142 -12.53 48.94 -61.14
N ILE A 143 -13.33 47.92 -61.47
CA ILE A 143 -13.95 47.04 -60.48
C ILE A 143 -13.10 45.78 -60.38
N THR A 144 -12.75 45.39 -59.15
CA THR A 144 -12.19 44.05 -58.89
C THR A 144 -13.18 43.21 -58.11
N TYR A 145 -13.28 41.92 -58.44
CA TYR A 145 -14.24 41.02 -57.80
C TYR A 145 -13.55 40.07 -56.82
N SER A 146 -14.20 39.83 -55.69
CA SER A 146 -13.82 38.84 -54.69
C SER A 146 -15.04 38.01 -54.27
N ILE A 147 -14.79 36.87 -53.63
CA ILE A 147 -15.85 35.99 -53.10
C ILE A 147 -15.75 35.96 -51.59
N LYS A 148 -16.91 35.96 -50.93
CA LYS A 148 -17.05 35.59 -49.51
C LYS A 148 -17.99 34.40 -49.39
N GLU A 149 -17.68 33.47 -48.50
CA GLU A 149 -18.60 32.38 -48.15
C GLU A 149 -19.31 32.71 -46.83
N VAL A 150 -20.61 32.46 -46.77
CA VAL A 150 -21.34 32.46 -45.49
C VAL A 150 -20.82 31.32 -44.63
N LYS A 151 -20.44 31.63 -43.38
CA LYS A 151 -19.88 30.67 -42.42
C LYS A 151 -20.62 29.32 -42.46
N VAL A 152 -19.85 28.25 -42.59
CA VAL A 152 -20.35 26.86 -42.52
C VAL A 152 -19.93 26.26 -41.18
N ASP A 153 -20.90 25.90 -40.35
CA ASP A 153 -20.63 25.32 -39.04
C ASP A 153 -19.94 23.95 -39.16
N GLY A 154 -18.94 23.71 -38.31
CA GLY A 154 -18.13 22.49 -38.34
C GLY A 154 -17.04 22.46 -39.42
N TYR A 155 -16.83 23.55 -40.16
CA TYR A 155 -15.81 23.64 -41.22
C TYR A 155 -14.97 24.91 -41.11
N THR A 156 -13.72 24.81 -41.58
CA THR A 156 -12.84 25.96 -41.82
C THR A 156 -12.77 26.23 -43.32
N GLY A 157 -13.17 27.43 -43.75
CA GLY A 157 -13.19 27.83 -45.15
C GLY A 157 -11.91 28.53 -45.60
N LYS A 158 -11.47 28.25 -46.83
CA LYS A 158 -10.35 28.91 -47.52
C LYS A 158 -10.74 29.25 -48.95
N ILE A 159 -10.57 30.51 -49.35
CA ILE A 159 -10.82 30.97 -50.72
C ILE A 159 -9.48 31.20 -51.42
N THR A 160 -9.35 30.68 -52.63
CA THR A 160 -8.16 30.85 -53.49
C THR A 160 -8.60 31.18 -54.92
N GLY A 161 -7.68 31.69 -55.74
CA GLY A 161 -7.95 32.08 -57.12
C GLY A 161 -8.20 33.58 -57.30
N THR A 162 -8.62 33.96 -58.49
CA THR A 162 -8.83 35.36 -58.90
C THR A 162 -10.11 35.50 -59.72
N ALA A 163 -10.61 36.72 -59.93
CA ALA A 163 -11.76 36.96 -60.78
C ALA A 163 -11.55 36.47 -62.24
N LYS A 164 -10.31 36.50 -62.73
CA LYS A 164 -9.94 36.09 -64.08
C LYS A 164 -9.87 34.56 -64.23
N ASP A 165 -9.28 33.88 -63.25
CA ASP A 165 -9.04 32.43 -63.30
C ASP A 165 -10.18 31.63 -62.64
N GLY A 166 -11.08 32.32 -61.95
CA GLY A 166 -12.11 31.74 -61.08
C GLY A 166 -11.63 31.57 -59.64
N PHE A 167 -12.59 31.45 -58.73
CA PHE A 167 -12.36 31.21 -57.31
C PHE A 167 -12.66 29.76 -56.93
N ILE A 168 -11.81 29.20 -56.07
CA ILE A 168 -12.04 27.91 -55.42
C ILE A 168 -12.27 28.16 -53.94
N VAL A 169 -13.48 27.85 -53.48
CA VAL A 169 -13.85 27.85 -52.05
C VAL A 169 -13.65 26.44 -51.52
N THR A 170 -12.76 26.26 -50.55
CA THR A 170 -12.43 24.95 -49.97
C THR A 170 -12.86 24.93 -48.51
N ASN A 171 -13.73 23.99 -48.12
CA ASN A 171 -14.05 23.76 -46.72
C ASN A 171 -13.42 22.48 -46.21
N THR A 172 -12.67 22.61 -45.12
CA THR A 172 -12.04 21.49 -44.40
C THR A 172 -12.83 21.22 -43.13
N ARG A 173 -13.23 19.96 -42.89
CA ARG A 173 -13.99 19.59 -41.68
C ARG A 173 -13.13 19.84 -40.44
N THR A 174 -13.73 20.44 -39.42
CA THR A 174 -13.14 20.55 -38.09
C THR A 174 -13.46 19.25 -37.34
N PRO A 175 -12.46 18.46 -36.89
CA PRO A 175 -12.72 17.19 -36.21
C PRO A 175 -13.53 17.39 -34.93
N GLU A 176 -14.50 16.52 -34.70
CA GLU A 176 -15.19 16.42 -33.42
C GLU A 176 -14.17 16.05 -32.33
N LYS A 177 -14.31 16.68 -31.16
CA LYS A 177 -13.39 16.49 -30.04
C LYS A 177 -14.05 15.66 -28.95
N THR A 178 -13.28 14.76 -28.36
CA THR A 178 -13.67 13.96 -27.20
C THR A 178 -12.68 14.12 -26.06
N SER A 179 -13.04 13.60 -24.89
CA SER A 179 -12.18 13.54 -23.72
C SER A 179 -12.32 12.20 -23.02
N ILE A 180 -11.23 11.74 -22.40
CA ILE A 180 -11.17 10.46 -21.72
C ILE A 180 -10.76 10.71 -20.28
N GLN A 181 -11.65 10.36 -19.35
CA GLN A 181 -11.39 10.43 -17.91
C GLN A 181 -10.55 9.23 -17.48
N VAL A 182 -9.61 9.46 -16.58
CA VAL A 182 -8.77 8.42 -15.97
C VAL A 182 -8.79 8.58 -14.46
N THR A 183 -9.05 7.49 -13.76
CA THR A 183 -9.00 7.41 -12.29
C THR A 183 -8.01 6.35 -11.86
N LYS A 184 -7.34 6.57 -10.73
CA LYS A 184 -6.39 5.61 -10.14
C LYS A 184 -6.87 5.13 -8.78
N ALA A 185 -6.84 3.82 -8.59
CA ALA A 185 -7.13 3.15 -7.34
C ALA A 185 -5.90 2.37 -6.84
N TRP A 186 -5.82 2.20 -5.52
CA TRP A 186 -4.73 1.51 -4.83
C TRP A 186 -5.31 0.47 -3.88
N GLU A 187 -4.86 -0.78 -4.02
CA GLU A 187 -5.20 -1.91 -3.17
C GLU A 187 -3.92 -2.40 -2.47
N ASP A 188 -3.49 -1.64 -1.47
CA ASP A 188 -2.17 -1.82 -0.81
C ASP A 188 -2.22 -1.61 0.71
N GLY A 189 -3.35 -1.94 1.34
CA GLY A 189 -3.54 -1.79 2.77
C GLY A 189 -3.40 -0.34 3.25
N ASN A 190 -3.94 0.62 2.49
CA ASN A 190 -3.76 2.05 2.76
C ASN A 190 -2.29 2.51 2.82
N ASN A 191 -1.44 1.96 1.94
CA ASN A 191 -0.01 2.21 1.91
C ASN A 191 0.71 1.80 3.22
N GLN A 192 0.30 0.67 3.83
CA GLN A 192 0.88 0.15 5.07
C GLN A 192 2.42 0.06 5.02
N ASP A 193 2.95 -0.41 3.90
CA ASP A 193 4.40 -0.62 3.72
C ASP A 193 5.15 0.63 3.23
N GLY A 194 4.46 1.75 3.02
CA GLY A 194 5.07 2.99 2.55
C GLY A 194 5.70 2.89 1.16
N LYS A 195 5.30 1.90 0.35
CA LYS A 195 5.89 1.64 -0.96
C LYS A 195 5.18 2.36 -2.11
N ARG A 196 3.98 2.91 -1.89
CA ARG A 196 3.22 3.64 -2.91
C ARG A 196 4.05 4.82 -3.44
N PRO A 197 4.20 4.99 -4.76
CA PRO A 197 4.90 6.14 -5.32
C PRO A 197 4.08 7.43 -5.12
N ASN A 198 4.74 8.58 -5.18
CA ASN A 198 4.07 9.88 -5.10
C ASN A 198 3.26 10.22 -6.37
N SER A 199 3.59 9.56 -7.49
CA SER A 199 2.96 9.79 -8.79
C SER A 199 3.04 8.55 -9.68
N VAL A 200 2.10 8.43 -10.62
CA VAL A 200 2.19 7.50 -11.74
C VAL A 200 1.99 8.25 -13.06
N LYS A 201 2.53 7.70 -14.15
CA LYS A 201 2.38 8.24 -15.50
C LYS A 201 1.51 7.32 -16.34
N ILE A 202 0.45 7.89 -16.91
CA ILE A 202 -0.48 7.23 -17.81
C ILE A 202 -0.24 7.79 -19.22
N LYS A 203 -0.01 6.91 -20.18
CA LYS A 203 0.19 7.24 -21.59
C LYS A 203 -1.08 6.92 -22.37
N LEU A 204 -1.42 7.81 -23.30
CA LEU A 204 -2.53 7.61 -24.23
C LEU A 204 -2.04 6.82 -25.44
N LEU A 205 -2.82 5.85 -25.89
CA LEU A 205 -2.63 5.13 -27.14
C LEU A 205 -3.81 5.42 -28.06
N ALA A 206 -3.55 5.71 -29.33
CA ALA A 206 -4.54 5.82 -30.41
C ALA A 206 -4.32 4.65 -31.37
N ASP A 207 -5.35 3.84 -31.59
CA ASP A 207 -5.30 2.64 -32.45
C ASP A 207 -4.11 1.73 -32.12
N GLY A 208 -3.85 1.54 -30.82
CA GLY A 208 -2.76 0.73 -30.28
C GLY A 208 -1.36 1.38 -30.35
N LYS A 209 -1.22 2.64 -30.79
CA LYS A 209 0.07 3.36 -30.85
C LYS A 209 0.12 4.50 -29.86
N GLU A 210 1.23 4.63 -29.14
CA GLU A 210 1.43 5.71 -28.17
C GLU A 210 1.37 7.09 -28.84
N VAL A 211 0.58 7.99 -28.25
CA VAL A 211 0.43 9.38 -28.74
C VAL A 211 1.48 10.25 -28.06
N SER A 212 2.50 10.66 -28.84
CA SER A 212 3.61 11.46 -28.33
C SER A 212 3.13 12.74 -27.64
N GLY A 213 3.71 13.05 -26.47
CA GLY A 213 3.37 14.23 -25.68
C GLY A 213 2.05 14.15 -24.90
N LYS A 214 1.22 13.11 -25.10
CA LYS A 214 -0.02 12.90 -24.33
C LYS A 214 0.25 11.93 -23.18
N THR A 215 0.80 12.47 -22.09
CA THR A 215 1.01 11.76 -20.83
C THR A 215 0.30 12.48 -19.69
N LEU A 216 -0.35 11.72 -18.83
CA LEU A 216 -1.05 12.21 -17.66
C LEU A 216 -0.32 11.77 -16.40
N THR A 217 -0.01 12.72 -15.52
CA THR A 217 0.61 12.44 -14.23
C THR A 217 -0.45 12.46 -13.14
N LEU A 218 -0.74 11.30 -12.55
CA LEU A 218 -1.67 11.16 -11.44
C LEU A 218 -0.90 11.21 -10.12
N THR A 219 -1.42 11.98 -9.16
CA THR A 219 -0.79 12.22 -7.86
C THR A 219 -1.86 12.30 -6.77
N LYS A 220 -1.46 12.35 -5.50
CA LYS A 220 -2.42 12.65 -4.42
C LYS A 220 -3.06 14.03 -4.56
N ALA A 221 -2.34 15.02 -5.10
CA ALA A 221 -2.80 16.41 -5.19
C ALA A 221 -3.99 16.58 -6.15
N ASN A 222 -4.04 15.80 -7.23
CA ASN A 222 -5.19 15.74 -8.13
C ASN A 222 -6.17 14.62 -7.78
N SER A 223 -6.16 14.16 -6.52
CA SER A 223 -7.02 13.07 -6.05
C SER A 223 -6.92 11.80 -6.91
N TRP A 224 -5.75 11.56 -7.52
CA TRP A 224 -5.51 10.43 -8.40
C TRP A 224 -6.47 10.37 -9.60
N THR A 225 -6.95 11.53 -10.07
CA THR A 225 -7.79 11.65 -11.26
C THR A 225 -7.20 12.64 -12.28
N GLY A 226 -7.63 12.49 -13.54
CA GLY A 226 -7.32 13.43 -14.61
C GLY A 226 -8.03 13.04 -15.89
N SER A 227 -7.86 13.85 -16.94
CA SER A 227 -8.39 13.52 -18.26
C SER A 227 -7.45 13.90 -19.39
N PHE A 228 -7.55 13.17 -20.48
CA PHE A 228 -7.04 13.60 -21.78
C PHE A 228 -8.16 14.37 -22.49
N THR A 229 -7.93 15.64 -22.80
CA THR A 229 -8.90 16.50 -23.52
C THR A 229 -8.44 16.78 -24.94
N ASP A 230 -9.38 17.34 -25.73
CA ASP A 230 -9.15 17.84 -27.09
C ASP A 230 -8.63 16.76 -28.05
N LEU A 231 -9.08 15.52 -27.84
CA LEU A 231 -8.75 14.37 -28.67
C LEU A 231 -9.65 14.33 -29.89
N ASP A 232 -9.09 14.12 -31.07
CA ASP A 232 -9.91 13.91 -32.28
C ASP A 232 -10.73 12.63 -32.14
N GLU A 233 -12.04 12.67 -32.39
CA GLU A 233 -12.85 11.46 -32.34
C GLU A 233 -12.65 10.56 -33.58
N TYR A 234 -12.27 11.17 -34.71
CA TYR A 234 -12.08 10.51 -35.99
C TYR A 234 -10.75 10.90 -36.63
N LYS A 235 -10.17 9.95 -37.36
CA LYS A 235 -9.03 10.15 -38.24
C LYS A 235 -9.28 9.41 -39.55
N ASP A 236 -9.14 10.11 -40.68
CA ASP A 236 -9.33 9.56 -42.02
C ASP A 236 -10.70 8.85 -42.17
N GLY A 237 -11.77 9.50 -41.69
CA GLY A 237 -13.14 8.97 -41.66
C GLY A 237 -13.40 7.80 -40.69
N LYS A 238 -12.40 7.29 -39.96
CA LYS A 238 -12.56 6.18 -39.00
C LYS A 238 -12.53 6.67 -37.56
N LYS A 239 -13.37 6.10 -36.71
CA LYS A 239 -13.38 6.40 -35.28
C LYS A 239 -12.08 5.92 -34.66
N ILE A 240 -11.40 6.79 -33.92
CA ILE A 240 -10.14 6.45 -33.25
C ILE A 240 -10.44 5.62 -32.01
N GLU A 241 -9.75 4.50 -31.85
CA GLU A 241 -9.81 3.70 -30.63
C GLU A 241 -8.72 4.15 -29.66
N TYR A 242 -9.12 4.86 -28.61
CA TYR A 242 -8.20 5.27 -27.55
C TYR A 242 -8.18 4.27 -26.41
N THR A 243 -6.97 3.85 -26.05
CA THR A 243 -6.67 3.06 -24.86
C THR A 243 -5.60 3.76 -24.03
N ILE A 244 -5.31 3.25 -22.84
CA ILE A 244 -4.27 3.79 -21.97
C ILE A 244 -3.28 2.72 -21.55
N LYS A 245 -2.06 3.15 -21.21
CA LYS A 245 -1.01 2.32 -20.63
C LYS A 245 -0.41 3.04 -19.43
N GLU A 246 -0.21 2.32 -18.33
CA GLU A 246 0.53 2.82 -17.18
C GLU A 246 2.01 2.45 -17.31
N ASP A 247 2.92 3.39 -17.02
CA ASP A 247 4.33 3.08 -16.85
C ASP A 247 4.55 2.19 -15.60
N SER A 248 5.48 1.24 -15.68
CA SER A 248 5.73 0.31 -14.57
C SER A 248 5.97 1.04 -13.25
N VAL A 249 5.18 0.67 -12.22
CA VAL A 249 5.25 1.28 -10.89
C VAL A 249 6.36 0.68 -10.02
N GLY A 250 6.77 -0.56 -10.29
CA GLY A 250 7.79 -1.27 -9.53
C GLY A 250 7.34 -1.66 -8.11
N LYS A 251 8.31 -2.03 -7.25
CA LYS A 251 8.10 -2.36 -5.81
C LYS A 251 7.03 -3.44 -5.53
N GLY A 252 6.80 -4.34 -6.49
CA GLY A 252 5.86 -5.46 -6.34
C GLY A 252 4.39 -5.12 -6.62
N TYR A 253 4.09 -3.94 -7.17
CA TYR A 253 2.73 -3.62 -7.61
C TYR A 253 2.36 -4.34 -8.91
N VAL A 254 1.13 -4.85 -8.97
CA VAL A 254 0.48 -5.39 -10.18
C VAL A 254 -0.58 -4.40 -10.64
N SER A 255 -0.58 -4.06 -11.94
CA SER A 255 -1.48 -3.06 -12.52
C SER A 255 -2.57 -3.73 -13.37
N VAL A 256 -3.80 -3.29 -13.18
CA VAL A 256 -4.97 -3.70 -13.96
C VAL A 256 -5.71 -2.45 -14.46
N ILE A 257 -6.03 -2.43 -15.74
CA ILE A 257 -6.79 -1.35 -16.38
C ILE A 257 -8.18 -1.88 -16.77
N THR A 258 -9.22 -1.17 -16.35
CA THR A 258 -10.62 -1.47 -16.67
C THR A 258 -11.34 -0.23 -17.19
N GLY A 259 -12.51 -0.40 -17.79
CA GLY A 259 -13.33 0.69 -18.31
C GLY A 259 -13.23 0.85 -19.82
N SER A 260 -13.64 2.01 -20.33
CA SER A 260 -13.74 2.29 -21.77
C SER A 260 -13.61 3.77 -22.07
N MET A 261 -13.49 4.16 -23.34
CA MET A 261 -13.49 5.57 -23.74
C MET A 261 -14.73 6.35 -23.27
N LYS A 262 -15.91 5.70 -23.27
CA LYS A 262 -17.19 6.34 -22.93
C LYS A 262 -17.35 6.54 -21.42
N GLU A 263 -16.92 5.56 -20.64
CA GLU A 263 -17.08 5.55 -19.18
C GLU A 263 -15.85 6.12 -18.45
N GLY A 264 -14.72 6.26 -19.17
CA GLY A 264 -13.40 6.50 -18.61
C GLY A 264 -12.68 5.20 -18.26
N TYR A 265 -11.38 5.32 -18.02
CA TYR A 265 -10.54 4.21 -17.59
C TYR A 265 -10.23 4.31 -16.09
N LYS A 266 -10.25 3.16 -15.42
CA LYS A 266 -9.79 3.00 -14.04
C LYS A 266 -8.55 2.12 -14.04
N VAL A 267 -7.48 2.62 -13.45
CA VAL A 267 -6.23 1.88 -13.25
C VAL A 267 -6.13 1.49 -11.78
N THR A 268 -6.09 0.20 -11.48
CA THR A 268 -5.94 -0.30 -10.10
C THR A 268 -4.55 -0.90 -9.95
N ASN A 269 -3.80 -0.43 -8.94
CA ASN A 269 -2.55 -1.07 -8.54
C ASN A 269 -2.72 -1.80 -7.23
N THR A 270 -2.44 -3.09 -7.25
CA THR A 270 -2.56 -3.98 -6.10
C THR A 270 -1.18 -4.40 -5.63
N ARG A 271 -0.96 -4.37 -4.32
CA ARG A 271 0.24 -4.91 -3.67
C ARG A 271 -0.13 -5.47 -2.31
N GLU A 272 0.18 -6.73 -2.08
CA GLU A 272 -0.03 -7.35 -0.77
C GLU A 272 0.98 -6.79 0.27
N PRO A 273 0.52 -6.37 1.47
CA PRO A 273 1.42 -5.94 2.54
C PRO A 273 2.34 -7.07 3.01
N GLU A 274 3.60 -6.74 3.33
CA GLU A 274 4.58 -7.71 3.78
C GLU A 274 4.25 -8.23 5.18
N LYS A 275 4.25 -9.55 5.32
CA LYS A 275 4.09 -10.26 6.60
C LYS A 275 5.38 -10.96 7.01
N ILE A 276 5.61 -11.07 8.32
CA ILE A 276 6.71 -11.82 8.92
C ILE A 276 6.19 -12.81 9.96
N LYS A 277 7.12 -13.64 10.45
CA LYS A 277 6.93 -14.50 11.60
C LYS A 277 8.02 -14.25 12.63
N VAL A 278 7.69 -14.43 13.89
CA VAL A 278 8.64 -14.41 15.02
C VAL A 278 8.56 -15.76 15.70
N GLU A 279 9.69 -16.44 15.82
CA GLU A 279 9.79 -17.78 16.41
C GLU A 279 11.04 -17.90 17.27
N GLY A 280 10.95 -18.73 18.29
CA GLY A 280 12.03 -18.92 19.26
C GLY A 280 11.87 -20.23 20.02
N LYS A 281 12.90 -20.56 20.80
CA LYS A 281 12.91 -21.74 21.68
C LYS A 281 13.27 -21.37 23.10
N LYS A 282 12.81 -22.22 24.03
CA LYS A 282 13.11 -22.15 25.44
C LYS A 282 14.16 -23.20 25.82
N THR A 283 15.19 -22.76 26.54
CA THR A 283 16.24 -23.61 27.13
C THR A 283 16.19 -23.53 28.65
N TRP A 284 16.35 -24.67 29.30
CA TRP A 284 16.40 -24.79 30.76
C TRP A 284 17.80 -25.15 31.21
N ASN A 285 18.38 -24.33 32.10
CA ASN A 285 19.66 -24.57 32.76
C ASN A 285 19.42 -24.82 34.26
N ASP A 286 18.97 -26.02 34.57
CA ASP A 286 18.47 -26.43 35.90
C ASP A 286 18.90 -27.86 36.29
N LYS A 287 20.02 -28.31 35.71
CA LYS A 287 20.54 -29.68 35.82
C LYS A 287 19.48 -30.76 35.54
N ASN A 288 18.77 -30.63 34.42
CA ASN A 288 17.69 -31.54 34.03
C ASN A 288 16.56 -31.62 35.06
N ASN A 289 16.15 -30.46 35.59
CA ASN A 289 15.11 -30.32 36.60
C ASN A 289 15.41 -31.13 37.88
N GLN A 290 16.65 -31.06 38.39
CA GLN A 290 17.12 -31.84 39.54
C GLN A 290 16.19 -31.72 40.76
N ASP A 291 15.73 -30.50 41.03
CA ASP A 291 14.95 -30.16 42.24
C ASP A 291 13.43 -30.17 41.97
N GLY A 292 13.01 -30.54 40.75
CA GLY A 292 11.59 -30.60 40.39
C GLY A 292 10.89 -29.24 40.33
N LYS A 293 11.64 -28.13 40.26
CA LYS A 293 11.12 -26.75 40.32
C LYS A 293 10.71 -26.17 38.96
N ARG A 294 11.04 -26.85 37.85
CA ARG A 294 10.64 -26.39 36.51
C ARG A 294 9.11 -26.38 36.39
N PRO A 295 8.48 -25.26 35.99
CA PRO A 295 7.04 -25.23 35.77
C PRO A 295 6.63 -26.08 34.57
N GLU A 296 5.35 -26.43 34.51
CA GLU A 296 4.78 -27.19 33.38
C GLU A 296 4.65 -26.35 32.10
N GLU A 297 4.50 -25.03 32.26
CA GLU A 297 4.32 -24.06 31.19
C GLU A 297 4.95 -22.71 31.53
N ILE A 298 5.21 -21.92 30.49
CA ILE A 298 5.62 -20.51 30.58
C ILE A 298 4.77 -19.68 29.64
N THR A 299 4.70 -18.36 29.86
CA THR A 299 4.03 -17.42 28.96
C THR A 299 5.07 -16.53 28.27
N ILE A 300 5.11 -16.58 26.94
CA ILE A 300 5.90 -15.67 26.10
C ILE A 300 4.99 -14.59 25.55
N ASN A 301 5.33 -13.34 25.82
CA ASN A 301 4.63 -12.17 25.30
C ASN A 301 5.30 -11.68 24.02
N LEU A 302 4.51 -11.34 23.01
CA LEU A 302 4.97 -10.63 21.81
C LEU A 302 4.74 -9.13 22.00
N LEU A 303 5.80 -8.36 21.80
CA LEU A 303 5.76 -6.90 21.89
C LEU A 303 5.96 -6.29 20.52
N LYS A 304 5.06 -5.36 20.16
CA LYS A 304 5.13 -4.49 18.99
C LYS A 304 5.59 -3.11 19.44
N ASN A 305 6.79 -2.69 19.04
CA ASN A 305 7.36 -1.39 19.42
C ASN A 305 7.32 -1.14 20.95
N GLY A 306 7.58 -2.19 21.75
CA GLY A 306 7.55 -2.13 23.22
C GLY A 306 6.18 -2.32 23.87
N THR A 307 5.09 -2.43 23.11
CA THR A 307 3.74 -2.70 23.65
C THR A 307 3.38 -4.17 23.46
N LYS A 308 2.94 -4.86 24.52
CA LYS A 308 2.42 -6.23 24.43
C LYS A 308 1.16 -6.25 23.55
N ILE A 309 1.17 -7.08 22.51
CA ILE A 309 0.03 -7.23 21.58
C ILE A 309 -0.55 -8.65 21.56
N ASP A 310 0.24 -9.64 21.96
CA ASP A 310 -0.17 -11.04 21.97
C ASP A 310 0.66 -11.80 23.01
N SER A 311 0.24 -13.02 23.34
CA SER A 311 0.98 -13.92 24.23
C SER A 311 0.70 -15.38 23.88
N LYS A 312 1.68 -16.24 24.14
CA LYS A 312 1.60 -17.67 23.89
C LYS A 312 2.06 -18.45 25.10
N VAL A 313 1.23 -19.39 25.55
CA VAL A 313 1.61 -20.39 26.54
C VAL A 313 2.44 -21.45 25.83
N VAL A 314 3.59 -21.80 26.42
CA VAL A 314 4.56 -22.74 25.86
C VAL A 314 4.81 -23.86 26.86
N LYS A 315 4.65 -25.11 26.42
CA LYS A 315 4.76 -26.30 27.25
C LYS A 315 5.87 -27.21 26.76
N LYS A 316 6.17 -28.25 27.56
CA LYS A 316 7.04 -29.35 27.13
C LYS A 316 6.48 -30.10 25.91
N SER A 317 5.16 -30.21 25.76
CA SER A 317 4.52 -30.86 24.60
C SER A 317 4.80 -30.13 23.28
N ASP A 318 5.09 -28.83 23.34
CA ASP A 318 5.46 -28.01 22.18
C ASP A 318 6.96 -28.07 21.87
N ASP A 319 7.68 -29.00 22.49
CA ASP A 319 9.14 -29.08 22.49
C ASP A 319 9.79 -27.75 22.92
N TRP A 320 9.11 -27.01 23.82
CA TRP A 320 9.56 -25.70 24.30
C TRP A 320 9.81 -24.68 23.17
N LYS A 321 9.09 -24.80 22.05
CA LYS A 321 9.16 -23.89 20.89
C LYS A 321 7.87 -23.10 20.75
N TRP A 322 8.00 -21.91 20.19
CA TRP A 322 6.85 -21.05 19.94
C TRP A 322 7.02 -20.25 18.64
N LYS A 323 5.88 -19.77 18.13
CA LYS A 323 5.77 -19.08 16.85
C LYS A 323 4.56 -18.14 16.87
N PHE A 324 4.76 -16.93 16.38
CA PHE A 324 3.74 -15.96 15.98
C PHE A 324 3.88 -15.71 14.47
N GLU A 325 2.76 -15.73 13.73
CA GLU A 325 2.74 -15.62 12.26
C GLU A 325 1.78 -14.53 11.79
N GLY A 326 1.88 -14.14 10.52
CA GLY A 326 0.97 -13.15 9.93
C GLY A 326 1.16 -11.75 10.48
N LEU A 327 2.31 -11.48 11.10
CA LEU A 327 2.66 -10.20 11.71
C LEU A 327 3.00 -9.20 10.61
N ASP A 328 2.41 -8.01 10.65
CA ASP A 328 2.77 -6.95 9.71
C ASP A 328 4.24 -6.57 9.86
N LYS A 329 4.97 -6.48 8.75
CA LYS A 329 6.37 -6.03 8.79
C LYS A 329 6.46 -4.52 8.96
N TYR A 330 5.50 -3.79 8.41
CA TYR A 330 5.47 -2.34 8.39
C TYR A 330 4.15 -1.81 8.96
N GLU A 331 4.21 -0.63 9.57
CA GLU A 331 3.04 0.16 9.96
C GLU A 331 3.30 1.61 9.56
N ASN A 332 2.36 2.20 8.81
CA ASN A 332 2.49 3.58 8.29
C ASN A 332 3.81 3.84 7.53
N GLY A 333 4.33 2.82 6.84
CA GLY A 333 5.58 2.89 6.07
C GLY A 333 6.86 2.73 6.89
N GLN A 334 6.78 2.51 8.20
CA GLN A 334 7.92 2.26 9.06
C GLN A 334 7.99 0.78 9.47
N GLU A 335 9.20 0.22 9.53
CA GLU A 335 9.39 -1.18 9.93
C GLU A 335 9.07 -1.36 11.41
N ILE A 336 8.26 -2.36 11.73
CA ILE A 336 7.86 -2.67 13.09
C ILE A 336 9.00 -3.42 13.78
N THR A 337 9.36 -2.97 14.98
CA THR A 337 10.29 -3.71 15.84
C THR A 337 9.52 -4.68 16.73
N TYR A 338 9.70 -5.98 16.47
CA TYR A 338 9.16 -7.04 17.31
C TYR A 338 10.19 -7.55 18.30
N THR A 339 9.81 -7.59 19.57
CA THR A 339 10.58 -8.19 20.66
C THR A 339 9.69 -9.15 21.46
N ILE A 340 10.30 -9.90 22.37
CA ILE A 340 9.58 -10.78 23.28
C ILE A 340 9.94 -10.49 24.73
N SER A 341 9.03 -10.86 25.63
CA SER A 341 9.31 -10.98 27.06
C SER A 341 8.73 -12.28 27.59
N GLU A 342 9.28 -12.78 28.69
CA GLU A 342 8.73 -13.92 29.43
C GLU A 342 8.12 -13.40 30.74
N GLU A 343 6.97 -13.96 31.14
CA GLU A 343 6.44 -13.74 32.48
C GLU A 343 7.35 -14.38 33.54
N ALA A 344 7.55 -13.71 34.68
CA ALA A 344 8.51 -14.16 35.67
C ALA A 344 8.24 -15.61 36.12
N VAL A 345 9.27 -16.45 36.04
CA VAL A 345 9.22 -17.83 36.52
C VAL A 345 9.85 -17.88 37.90
N GLU A 346 9.08 -18.30 38.91
CA GLU A 346 9.51 -18.32 40.30
C GLU A 346 10.81 -19.12 40.50
N GLY A 347 11.79 -18.51 41.16
CA GLY A 347 13.10 -19.12 41.45
C GLY A 347 14.08 -19.18 40.28
N TYR A 348 13.69 -18.78 39.06
CA TYR A 348 14.55 -18.77 37.89
C TYR A 348 15.02 -17.36 37.53
N SER A 349 16.24 -17.26 36.98
CA SER A 349 16.70 -16.07 36.26
C SER A 349 16.51 -16.24 34.76
N THR A 350 15.93 -15.23 34.10
CA THR A 350 15.64 -15.24 32.66
C THR A 350 16.67 -14.45 31.87
N GLU A 351 17.16 -15.03 30.77
CA GLU A 351 18.01 -14.41 29.76
C GLU A 351 17.33 -14.55 28.39
N ILE A 352 17.23 -13.45 27.64
CA ILE A 352 16.65 -13.42 26.29
C ILE A 352 17.74 -13.04 25.29
N ASN A 353 17.96 -13.87 24.28
CA ASN A 353 18.90 -13.61 23.19
C ASN A 353 18.17 -13.67 21.85
N GLY A 354 17.91 -12.51 21.25
CA GLY A 354 16.99 -12.38 20.12
C GLY A 354 15.58 -12.81 20.53
N TYR A 355 15.15 -13.98 20.06
CA TYR A 355 13.87 -14.59 20.41
C TYR A 355 14.01 -15.90 21.21
N ASP A 356 15.24 -16.34 21.50
CA ASP A 356 15.45 -17.50 22.35
C ASP A 356 15.47 -17.09 23.81
N VAL A 357 14.83 -17.91 24.64
CA VAL A 357 14.73 -17.68 26.09
C VAL A 357 15.49 -18.76 26.82
N LYS A 358 16.27 -18.38 27.83
CA LYS A 358 16.99 -19.31 28.70
C LYS A 358 16.67 -18.98 30.15
N ASN A 359 16.16 -19.98 30.89
CA ASN A 359 16.01 -19.85 32.33
C ASN A 359 17.06 -20.67 33.06
N SER A 360 17.68 -20.07 34.08
CA SER A 360 18.67 -20.73 34.93
C SER A 360 18.17 -20.84 36.36
N TYR A 361 18.39 -22.01 36.97
CA TYR A 361 18.10 -22.31 38.36
C TYR A 361 19.32 -22.96 39.00
N THR A 362 19.66 -22.52 40.21
CA THR A 362 20.77 -23.05 41.00
C THR A 362 20.22 -24.05 42.03
N PRO A 363 20.52 -25.36 41.90
CA PRO A 363 20.01 -26.38 42.82
C PRO A 363 20.46 -26.19 44.27
N GLU A 364 19.59 -26.59 45.20
CA GLU A 364 19.82 -26.50 46.63
C GLU A 364 20.90 -27.49 47.11
N LYS A 365 21.68 -27.04 48.11
CA LYS A 365 22.80 -27.78 48.69
C LYS A 365 22.63 -27.93 50.19
N THR A 366 23.06 -29.07 50.72
CA THR A 366 23.06 -29.35 52.15
C THR A 366 24.43 -29.84 52.63
N SER A 367 24.58 -29.94 53.95
CA SER A 367 25.77 -30.46 54.61
C SER A 367 25.39 -31.33 55.81
N ILE A 368 26.16 -32.39 56.06
CA ILE A 368 25.86 -33.37 57.11
C ILE A 368 27.06 -33.48 58.03
N GLN A 369 26.83 -33.12 59.29
CA GLN A 369 27.83 -33.25 60.34
C GLN A 369 27.87 -34.69 60.87
N VAL A 370 29.07 -35.19 61.17
CA VAL A 370 29.32 -36.50 61.78
C VAL A 370 30.24 -36.34 62.97
N THR A 371 29.86 -36.93 64.10
CA THR A 371 30.66 -37.01 65.32
C THR A 371 30.91 -38.47 65.69
N LYS A 372 32.13 -38.79 66.12
CA LYS A 372 32.50 -40.12 66.59
C LYS A 372 32.61 -40.16 68.11
N ALA A 373 31.90 -41.11 68.72
CA ALA A 373 31.93 -41.38 70.16
C ALA A 373 32.53 -42.77 70.46
N TRP A 374 33.10 -42.93 71.65
CA TRP A 374 33.79 -44.15 72.08
C TRP A 374 33.28 -44.60 73.44
N GLU A 375 32.80 -45.85 73.53
CA GLU A 375 32.40 -46.53 74.76
C GLU A 375 33.37 -47.69 75.01
N ASP A 376 34.56 -47.37 75.53
CA ASP A 376 35.68 -48.31 75.71
C ASP A 376 36.50 -48.04 76.99
N GLY A 377 35.87 -47.45 78.01
CA GLY A 377 36.53 -47.16 79.28
C GLY A 377 37.70 -46.18 79.15
N ASN A 378 37.58 -45.16 78.28
CA ASN A 378 38.66 -44.24 77.95
C ASN A 378 39.91 -44.95 77.38
N ASN A 379 39.69 -45.88 76.44
CA ASN A 379 40.73 -46.69 75.82
C ASN A 379 41.56 -47.51 76.83
N GLN A 380 40.93 -48.04 77.88
CA GLN A 380 41.59 -48.83 78.94
C GLN A 380 42.46 -49.99 78.41
N ASP A 381 42.03 -50.58 77.29
CA ASP A 381 42.68 -51.75 76.69
C ASP A 381 43.70 -51.37 75.58
N GLY A 382 43.88 -50.08 75.29
CA GLY A 382 44.84 -49.58 74.31
C GLY A 382 44.64 -50.06 72.86
N LYS A 383 43.43 -50.45 72.45
CA LYS A 383 43.15 -50.86 71.04
C LYS A 383 42.27 -49.89 70.25
N ARG A 384 41.95 -48.71 70.78
CA ARG A 384 41.28 -47.67 70.00
C ARG A 384 42.18 -47.31 68.80
N PRO A 385 41.68 -47.34 67.56
CA PRO A 385 42.47 -46.95 66.39
C PRO A 385 42.78 -45.45 66.43
N ASN A 386 43.82 -45.05 65.70
CA ASN A 386 44.18 -43.63 65.56
C ASN A 386 43.21 -42.85 64.65
N SER A 387 42.49 -43.55 63.78
CA SER A 387 41.51 -42.98 62.87
C SER A 387 40.40 -43.97 62.54
N VAL A 388 39.23 -43.46 62.17
CA VAL A 388 38.18 -44.24 61.50
C VAL A 388 37.78 -43.57 60.19
N LYS A 389 37.18 -44.35 59.28
CA LYS A 389 36.67 -43.86 58.00
C LYS A 389 35.15 -43.99 57.99
N ILE A 390 34.47 -42.87 57.82
CA ILE A 390 33.02 -42.79 57.66
C ILE A 390 32.71 -42.55 56.18
N LYS A 391 31.91 -43.43 55.60
CA LYS A 391 31.39 -43.29 54.23
C LYS A 391 30.00 -42.66 54.27
N LEU A 392 29.74 -41.77 53.31
CA LEU A 392 28.41 -41.25 53.06
C LEU A 392 27.63 -42.21 52.16
N LEU A 393 26.36 -42.42 52.46
CA LEU A 393 25.41 -43.11 51.59
C LEU A 393 24.31 -42.12 51.17
N ALA A 394 23.91 -42.17 49.90
CA ALA A 394 22.78 -41.45 49.35
C ALA A 394 21.78 -42.47 48.80
N ASP A 395 20.53 -42.43 49.28
CA ASP A 395 19.47 -43.40 48.97
C ASP A 395 19.95 -44.85 49.14
N GLY A 396 20.67 -45.12 50.24
CA GLY A 396 21.22 -46.42 50.58
C GLY A 396 22.45 -46.87 49.77
N LYS A 397 22.99 -46.04 48.86
CA LYS A 397 24.18 -46.35 48.06
C LYS A 397 25.38 -45.52 48.48
N GLU A 398 26.56 -46.14 48.62
CA GLU A 398 27.80 -45.43 48.95
C GLU A 398 28.12 -44.35 47.91
N VAL A 399 28.38 -43.12 48.37
CA VAL A 399 28.75 -41.99 47.53
C VAL A 399 30.26 -42.02 47.32
N SER A 400 30.68 -42.38 46.11
CA SER A 400 32.09 -42.53 45.77
C SER A 400 32.89 -41.25 46.08
N GLY A 401 34.05 -41.41 46.71
CA GLY A 401 34.94 -40.31 47.07
C GLY A 401 34.51 -39.45 48.28
N LYS A 402 33.29 -39.63 48.81
CA LYS A 402 32.83 -38.93 50.02
C LYS A 402 33.10 -39.80 51.26
N ILE A 403 34.34 -39.71 51.76
CA ILE A 403 34.80 -40.39 52.98
C ILE A 403 35.37 -39.35 53.96
N LEU A 404 34.89 -39.36 55.21
CA LEU A 404 35.50 -38.61 56.31
C LEU A 404 36.49 -39.49 57.05
N THR A 405 37.70 -38.98 57.29
CA THR A 405 38.64 -39.60 58.22
C THR A 405 38.58 -38.86 59.55
N LEU A 406 38.04 -39.52 60.58
CA LEU A 406 37.89 -38.94 61.92
C LEU A 406 39.05 -39.41 62.79
N THR A 407 39.66 -38.49 63.53
CA THR A 407 40.86 -38.71 64.34
C THR A 407 40.78 -37.92 65.65
N LYS A 408 41.71 -38.15 66.57
CA LYS A 408 41.80 -37.29 67.76
C LYS A 408 42.11 -35.82 67.40
N ALA A 409 42.87 -35.57 66.33
CA ALA A 409 43.31 -34.23 65.95
C ALA A 409 42.15 -33.34 65.46
N ASN A 410 41.13 -33.92 64.82
CA ASN A 410 39.90 -33.21 64.44
C ASN A 410 38.78 -33.38 65.46
N ASN A 411 39.14 -33.68 66.72
CA ASN A 411 38.19 -33.92 67.81
C ASN A 411 37.12 -34.97 67.46
N TRP A 412 37.46 -35.92 66.59
CA TRP A 412 36.55 -36.98 66.15
C TRP A 412 35.28 -36.44 65.45
N THR A 413 35.34 -35.26 64.82
CA THR A 413 34.25 -34.66 64.05
C THR A 413 34.64 -34.36 62.60
N GLY A 414 33.65 -34.31 61.73
CA GLY A 414 33.81 -33.91 60.34
C GLY A 414 32.45 -33.64 59.69
N THR A 415 32.45 -32.94 58.56
CA THR A 415 31.22 -32.56 57.86
C THR A 415 31.34 -32.89 56.38
N PHE A 416 30.35 -33.57 55.82
CA PHE A 416 30.19 -33.66 54.38
C PHE A 416 29.51 -32.38 53.88
N THR A 417 30.17 -31.63 52.99
CA THR A 417 29.63 -30.40 52.39
C THR A 417 29.24 -30.61 50.93
N ASP A 418 28.51 -29.63 50.39
CA ASP A 418 28.16 -29.48 48.98
C ASP A 418 27.34 -30.65 48.42
N LEU A 419 26.54 -31.27 49.29
CA LEU A 419 25.67 -32.38 48.95
C LEU A 419 24.43 -31.84 48.26
N ASP A 420 24.05 -32.42 47.13
CA ASP A 420 22.77 -32.08 46.50
C ASP A 420 21.63 -32.45 47.45
N GLU A 421 20.65 -31.57 47.64
CA GLU A 421 19.49 -31.88 48.49
C GLU A 421 18.47 -32.77 47.79
N TYR A 422 18.33 -32.60 46.47
CA TYR A 422 17.37 -33.35 45.65
C TYR A 422 18.06 -34.12 44.51
N LYS A 423 17.43 -35.22 44.10
CA LYS A 423 17.78 -35.99 42.92
C LYS A 423 16.50 -36.37 42.18
N ALA A 424 16.37 -35.91 40.94
CA ALA A 424 15.20 -36.16 40.10
C ALA A 424 13.86 -35.78 40.79
N GLY A 425 13.84 -34.61 41.44
CA GLY A 425 12.68 -34.05 42.13
C GLY A 425 12.37 -34.66 43.51
N LYS A 426 13.16 -35.63 43.99
CA LYS A 426 12.99 -36.26 45.30
C LYS A 426 14.14 -35.88 46.23
N LYS A 427 13.82 -35.59 47.49
CA LYS A 427 14.84 -35.30 48.51
C LYS A 427 15.70 -36.54 48.74
N ILE A 428 17.02 -36.36 48.71
CA ILE A 428 17.98 -37.45 48.87
C ILE A 428 18.02 -37.88 50.33
N GLU A 429 17.89 -39.18 50.59
CA GLU A 429 18.07 -39.72 51.93
C GLU A 429 19.56 -40.01 52.17
N TYR A 430 20.20 -39.15 52.96
CA TYR A 430 21.60 -39.36 53.33
C TYR A 430 21.74 -40.09 54.66
N THR A 431 22.56 -41.14 54.67
CA THR A 431 22.96 -41.89 55.86
C THR A 431 24.47 -42.07 55.89
N VAL A 432 25.03 -42.53 57.01
CA VAL A 432 26.47 -42.78 57.15
C VAL A 432 26.75 -44.21 57.56
N LYS A 433 27.89 -44.74 57.10
CA LYS A 433 28.38 -46.08 57.45
C LYS A 433 29.84 -46.02 57.79
N GLU A 434 30.23 -46.61 58.90
CA GLU A 434 31.63 -46.75 59.29
C GLU A 434 32.27 -47.97 58.61
N GLU A 435 33.53 -47.83 58.17
CA GLU A 435 34.35 -48.98 57.77
C GLU A 435 34.71 -49.84 58.99
N ALA A 436 34.69 -51.16 58.85
CA ALA A 436 34.96 -52.08 59.95
C ALA A 436 36.27 -51.73 60.68
N VAL A 437 36.16 -51.43 61.97
CA VAL A 437 37.28 -50.97 62.81
C VAL A 437 38.15 -52.13 63.32
N GLY A 438 37.57 -53.32 63.51
CA GLY A 438 38.26 -54.47 64.08
C GLY A 438 38.44 -54.41 65.61
N ASN A 439 39.30 -55.26 66.17
CA ASN A 439 39.70 -55.28 67.59
C ASN A 439 38.53 -55.35 68.62
N GLY A 440 37.43 -56.04 68.28
CA GLY A 440 36.31 -56.26 69.20
C GLY A 440 35.37 -55.06 69.36
N TYR A 441 35.44 -54.07 68.47
CA TYR A 441 34.49 -52.95 68.43
C TYR A 441 33.26 -53.27 67.58
N THR A 442 32.09 -52.89 68.10
CA THR A 442 30.82 -52.87 67.37
C THR A 442 30.33 -51.42 67.22
N SER A 443 29.86 -51.06 66.02
CA SER A 443 29.47 -49.69 65.66
C SER A 443 27.96 -49.52 65.69
N VAL A 444 27.49 -48.41 66.26
CA VAL A 444 26.08 -47.99 66.29
C VAL A 444 25.98 -46.56 65.77
N VAL A 445 25.11 -46.33 64.79
CA VAL A 445 24.86 -45.00 64.23
C VAL A 445 23.52 -44.47 64.75
N THR A 446 23.51 -43.26 65.30
CA THR A 446 22.30 -42.56 65.75
C THR A 446 22.26 -41.14 65.17
N GLY A 447 21.09 -40.49 65.22
CA GLY A 447 20.89 -39.14 64.66
C GLY A 447 20.24 -39.16 63.28
N THR A 448 20.23 -37.99 62.62
CA THR A 448 19.58 -37.77 61.33
C THR A 448 20.48 -36.91 60.43
N ALA A 449 20.21 -36.86 59.12
CA ALA A 449 20.94 -35.95 58.24
C ALA A 449 20.76 -34.46 58.60
N GLN A 450 19.62 -34.10 59.20
CA GLN A 450 19.32 -32.72 59.60
C GLN A 450 20.05 -32.31 60.89
N ASP A 451 20.08 -33.21 61.89
CA ASP A 451 20.68 -32.93 63.20
C ASP A 451 22.16 -33.36 63.29
N GLY A 452 22.64 -34.07 62.27
CA GLY A 452 23.93 -34.74 62.25
C GLY A 452 23.88 -36.18 62.79
N TYR A 453 24.90 -36.96 62.44
CA TYR A 453 25.04 -38.35 62.87
C TYR A 453 26.09 -38.49 63.99
N VAL A 454 25.79 -39.36 64.96
CA VAL A 454 26.76 -39.82 65.97
C VAL A 454 27.05 -41.29 65.72
N VAL A 455 28.33 -41.61 65.50
CA VAL A 455 28.80 -42.99 65.33
C VAL A 455 29.48 -43.42 66.62
N THR A 456 28.89 -44.34 67.37
CA THR A 456 29.40 -44.83 68.65
C THR A 456 30.01 -46.22 68.50
N ASN A 457 31.26 -46.39 68.93
CA ASN A 457 31.90 -47.71 68.94
C ASN A 457 31.98 -48.19 70.37
N VAL A 458 31.32 -49.32 70.60
CA VAL A 458 31.32 -50.01 71.89
C VAL A 458 32.32 -51.14 71.80
N ARG A 459 33.17 -51.25 72.81
CA ARG A 459 34.13 -52.35 72.90
C ARG A 459 33.62 -53.41 73.86
N THR A 460 33.59 -54.65 73.39
CA THR A 460 33.47 -55.80 74.30
C THR A 460 34.87 -56.27 74.71
N PRO A 461 35.20 -56.32 76.02
CA PRO A 461 36.49 -56.81 76.46
C PRO A 461 36.65 -58.28 76.06
N ASN A 462 37.79 -58.65 75.48
CA ASN A 462 38.20 -60.05 75.46
C ASN A 462 38.50 -60.46 76.90
N VAL A 463 37.60 -61.22 77.51
CA VAL A 463 37.88 -61.89 78.79
C VAL A 463 39.05 -62.85 78.53
N PRO A 464 40.22 -62.68 79.19
CA PRO A 464 41.27 -63.70 79.14
C PRO A 464 40.75 -65.01 79.77
N PRO A 465 41.14 -66.20 79.29
CA PRO A 465 40.83 -67.43 80.03
C PRO A 465 41.37 -67.30 81.46
N GLU A 466 40.58 -67.74 82.45
CA GLU A 466 40.99 -67.76 83.85
C GLU A 466 42.39 -68.38 83.99
N LYS A 467 43.29 -67.68 84.68
CA LYS A 467 44.55 -68.26 85.15
C LYS A 467 44.23 -69.52 85.97
N PRO A 468 44.96 -70.65 85.82
CA PRO A 468 44.76 -71.81 86.68
C PRO A 468 44.95 -71.41 88.14
N ASN A 469 43.87 -71.59 88.92
CA ASN A 469 43.85 -71.34 90.35
C ASN A 469 44.76 -72.37 91.03
N LYS A 470 45.86 -71.91 91.63
CA LYS A 470 46.60 -72.72 92.59
C LYS A 470 45.82 -72.60 93.90
N GLU A 471 45.08 -73.64 94.24
CA GLU A 471 44.28 -73.72 95.46
C GLU A 471 45.11 -73.33 96.69
N LEU A 472 44.70 -72.25 97.33
CA LEU A 472 44.85 -72.04 98.77
C LEU A 472 43.43 -71.95 99.35
N PRO A 473 43.18 -72.52 100.53
CA PRO A 473 41.83 -72.83 101.00
C PRO A 473 40.93 -71.60 101.19
N LYS A 474 39.66 -71.80 100.84
CA LYS A 474 38.56 -70.82 100.92
C LYS A 474 38.28 -70.37 102.35
N THR A 475 38.24 -69.05 102.56
CA THR A 475 37.43 -68.41 103.61
C THR A 475 36.89 -67.07 103.10
N GLY A 476 35.57 -66.98 102.84
CA GLY A 476 34.83 -65.72 102.69
C GLY A 476 33.88 -65.64 101.48
N ASP A 477 32.57 -65.77 101.72
CA ASP A 477 31.44 -65.38 100.86
C ASP A 477 31.63 -63.97 100.25
N GLY A 478 31.13 -63.58 99.07
CA GLY A 478 30.07 -64.09 98.21
C GLY A 478 29.28 -62.86 97.71
N MET A 479 29.34 -62.50 96.42
CA MET A 479 28.42 -61.51 95.83
C MET A 479 28.27 -61.70 94.32
N ASN A 480 27.02 -61.84 93.91
CA ASN A 480 26.52 -62.33 92.63
C ASN A 480 26.32 -61.16 91.64
N LEU A 481 27.04 -61.18 90.50
CA LEU A 481 27.00 -60.13 89.47
C LEU A 481 25.70 -60.09 88.64
N SER A 482 24.72 -60.95 88.93
CA SER A 482 23.40 -60.93 88.26
C SER A 482 22.50 -59.74 88.67
N LEU A 483 22.93 -58.89 89.61
CA LEU A 483 22.18 -57.71 90.07
C LEU A 483 22.30 -56.48 89.14
N TYR A 484 23.33 -56.40 88.29
CA TYR A 484 23.54 -55.25 87.41
C TYR A 484 22.76 -55.31 86.10
N GLY A 485 22.30 -56.49 85.68
CA GLY A 485 21.46 -56.65 84.48
C GLY A 485 20.06 -56.05 84.59
N TRP A 486 19.55 -55.91 85.82
CA TRP A 486 18.19 -55.37 86.08
C TRP A 486 18.18 -53.85 86.31
N LEU A 487 19.31 -53.22 86.63
CA LEU A 487 19.41 -51.76 86.83
C LEU A 487 19.48 -50.97 85.52
N VAL A 488 19.94 -51.57 84.42
CA VAL A 488 20.04 -50.92 83.10
C VAL A 488 18.68 -50.88 82.38
N LEU A 489 17.78 -51.82 82.66
CA LEU A 489 16.42 -51.83 82.09
C LEU A 489 15.48 -50.81 82.75
N ILE A 490 15.74 -50.41 84.00
CA ILE A 490 14.90 -49.45 84.73
C ILE A 490 15.26 -47.98 84.39
N SER A 491 16.52 -47.70 83.99
CA SER A 491 16.96 -46.33 83.66
C SER A 491 16.50 -45.84 82.27
N GLY A 492 16.30 -46.75 81.30
CA GLY A 492 15.78 -46.42 79.97
C GLY A 492 14.33 -45.93 79.98
N SER A 493 13.50 -46.47 80.88
CA SER A 493 12.10 -46.06 81.05
C SER A 493 11.92 -44.71 81.76
N LEU A 494 12.89 -44.27 82.58
CA LEU A 494 12.81 -42.99 83.31
C LEU A 494 13.12 -41.78 82.39
N LEU A 495 13.99 -41.95 81.39
CA LEU A 495 14.33 -40.89 80.42
C LEU A 495 13.21 -40.66 79.38
N LEU A 496 12.47 -41.70 79.00
CA LEU A 496 11.27 -41.58 78.17
C LEU A 496 10.13 -40.84 78.92
N LEU A 497 10.03 -40.97 80.24
CA LEU A 497 9.05 -40.25 81.05
C LEU A 497 9.41 -38.76 81.23
N ILE A 498 10.69 -38.41 81.34
CA ILE A 498 11.17 -37.02 81.41
C ILE A 498 11.00 -36.29 80.07
N GLY A 499 11.21 -36.99 78.95
CA GLY A 499 10.94 -36.46 77.60
C GLY A 499 9.45 -36.21 77.32
N TYR A 500 8.56 -37.05 77.86
CA TYR A 500 7.12 -36.88 77.74
C TYR A 500 6.59 -35.71 78.60
N ILE A 501 7.15 -35.48 79.80
CA ILE A 501 6.74 -34.37 80.67
C ILE A 501 7.24 -33.00 80.15
N ARG A 502 8.42 -32.93 79.51
CA ARG A 502 8.91 -31.68 78.88
C ARG A 502 8.11 -31.22 77.65
N LYS A 503 7.36 -32.12 76.99
CA LYS A 503 6.52 -31.79 75.83
C LYS A 503 5.11 -31.31 76.20
N LYS A 504 4.73 -31.33 77.48
CA LYS A 504 3.40 -30.92 77.97
C LYS A 504 3.36 -29.56 78.71
N TYR A 505 4.52 -28.91 78.91
CA TYR A 505 4.62 -27.59 79.55
C TYR A 505 5.64 -26.68 78.83
N ILE A 506 5.45 -26.41 77.55
CA ILE A 506 5.82 -25.11 76.97
C ILE A 506 4.69 -24.76 76.01
N LYS A 507 3.96 -23.71 76.37
CA LYS A 507 2.92 -23.04 75.62
C LYS A 507 3.54 -21.87 74.89
#